data_AF-A0A395UL93-F1
#
_entry.id   AF-A0A395UL93-F1
#
_cell.length_a   1.000
_cell.length_b   1.000
_cell.length_c   1.000
_cell.angle_alpha   90.00
_cell.angle_beta   90.00
_cell.angle_gamma   90.00
#
_symmetry.space_group_name_H-M   'P 1'
#
loop_
_entity.id
_entity.type
_entity.pdbx_description
1 polymer ?
#
loop_
_entity_poly.entity_id
_entity_poly.type
_entity_poly.pdbx_seq_one_letter_code
_entity_poly.pdbx_strand_id
1 'polypeptide(L)'
;PWCGTSEGEMRFVFMRPGTNEIVEQFQPIDIKTNGAWDGKRIQCYVTSVPGTYQLVPLFRKKGETMWCRAADYDYGSTDEEWLYEVKAPASDNLPALRMMEVEGQGYTSILAYPVPDDDPWNLVYTLSNRGEKALRGEIKAVWEREFKLKSNSYSPSTKKKGAVNDEEWKDEIGKDSVDIPTGTRFWKGIMSCKFPVKRLAPRHDGVKYAIPVLHLYWRAENSNEWILLRCDADYLFNCNYTGGYIWDETTNYVKVMPQSWH
;
A
#
# COMPACT_ATOMS: atom_id res chain seq x y z
N PRO A 1 1.35 -29.76 3.88
CA PRO A 1 1.95 -29.97 2.54
C PRO A 1 3.15 -29.03 2.35
N TRP A 2 4.34 -29.61 2.33
CA TRP A 2 5.62 -28.92 2.17
C TRP A 2 5.78 -28.39 0.74
N CYS A 3 6.18 -27.14 0.61
CA CYS A 3 6.36 -26.46 -0.68
C CYS A 3 7.81 -26.58 -1.17
N GLY A 4 8.22 -27.81 -1.50
CA GLY A 4 9.45 -28.04 -2.26
C GLY A 4 9.34 -27.53 -3.70
N THR A 5 10.14 -28.09 -4.61
CA THR A 5 9.94 -27.90 -6.05
C THR A 5 8.59 -28.52 -6.45
N SER A 6 7.61 -27.70 -6.81
CA SER A 6 6.24 -28.16 -7.08
C SER A 6 5.59 -27.29 -8.17
N GLU A 7 4.64 -27.89 -8.87
CA GLU A 7 3.80 -27.23 -9.88
C GLU A 7 2.33 -27.40 -9.47
N GLY A 8 1.52 -26.38 -9.69
CA GLY A 8 0.11 -26.39 -9.32
C GLY A 8 -0.50 -25.00 -9.44
N GLU A 9 -1.54 -24.75 -8.66
CA GLU A 9 -2.22 -23.46 -8.61
C GLU A 9 -2.16 -22.88 -7.19
N MET A 10 -2.09 -21.56 -7.12
CA MET A 10 -2.24 -20.78 -5.90
C MET A 10 -3.49 -19.92 -6.00
N ARG A 11 -4.23 -19.78 -4.90
CA ARG A 11 -5.17 -18.67 -4.72
C ARG A 11 -5.00 -18.06 -3.34
N PHE A 12 -5.43 -16.82 -3.19
CA PHE A 12 -5.72 -16.28 -1.86
C PHE A 12 -7.19 -16.54 -1.50
N VAL A 13 -7.48 -16.57 -0.21
CA VAL A 13 -8.83 -16.56 0.33
C VAL A 13 -8.90 -15.62 1.54
N PHE A 14 -10.10 -15.11 1.81
CA PHE A 14 -10.43 -14.54 3.11
C PHE A 14 -11.04 -15.61 4.00
N MET A 15 -10.46 -15.78 5.18
CA MET A 15 -11.01 -16.60 6.25
C MET A 15 -11.49 -15.74 7.40
N ARG A 16 -12.53 -16.18 8.12
CA ARG A 16 -12.92 -15.53 9.37
C ARG A 16 -11.79 -15.76 10.41
N PRO A 17 -11.29 -14.69 11.08
CA PRO A 17 -10.17 -14.81 12.00
C PRO A 17 -10.38 -15.89 13.07
N GLY A 18 -9.37 -16.72 13.30
CA GLY A 18 -9.42 -17.83 14.27
C GLY A 18 -10.24 -19.05 13.84
N THR A 19 -10.67 -19.12 12.58
CA THR A 19 -11.46 -20.24 12.05
C THR A 19 -10.93 -20.74 10.71
N ASN A 20 -11.48 -21.86 10.22
CA ASN A 20 -11.24 -22.35 8.85
C ASN A 20 -12.40 -22.00 7.89
N GLU A 21 -13.31 -21.11 8.29
CA GLU A 21 -14.42 -20.66 7.44
C GLU A 21 -13.89 -19.72 6.36
N ILE A 22 -13.96 -20.16 5.10
CA ILE A 22 -13.65 -19.32 3.94
C ILE A 22 -14.87 -18.46 3.61
N VAL A 23 -14.67 -17.14 3.62
CA VAL A 23 -15.70 -16.13 3.33
C VAL A 23 -15.65 -15.71 1.86
N GLU A 24 -14.46 -15.62 1.28
CA GLU A 24 -14.26 -15.25 -0.12
C GLU A 24 -13.06 -15.99 -0.72
N GLN A 25 -13.18 -16.37 -2.00
CA GLN A 25 -12.12 -17.03 -2.75
C GLN A 25 -11.74 -16.18 -3.96
N PHE A 26 -10.45 -15.92 -4.12
CA PHE A 26 -9.94 -15.17 -5.26
C PHE A 26 -9.53 -16.11 -6.41
N GLN A 27 -9.42 -15.55 -7.61
CA GLN A 27 -9.06 -16.31 -8.81
C GLN A 27 -7.70 -17.00 -8.61
N PRO A 28 -7.57 -18.30 -8.96
CA PRO A 28 -6.29 -18.98 -8.87
C PRO A 28 -5.35 -18.53 -9.99
N ILE A 29 -4.05 -18.66 -9.73
CA ILE A 29 -2.98 -18.51 -10.71
C ILE A 29 -2.14 -19.79 -10.75
N ASP A 30 -1.67 -20.15 -11.94
CA ASP A 30 -0.68 -21.22 -12.08
C ASP A 30 0.65 -20.79 -11.48
N ILE A 31 1.26 -21.67 -10.70
CA ILE A 31 2.57 -21.45 -10.10
C ILE A 31 3.48 -22.66 -10.27
N LYS A 32 4.76 -22.35 -10.40
CA LYS A 32 5.86 -23.31 -10.28
C LYS A 32 6.83 -22.78 -9.23
N THR A 33 7.03 -23.55 -8.17
CA THR A 33 7.95 -23.23 -7.07
C THR A 33 9.29 -23.94 -7.30
N ASN A 34 10.39 -23.25 -6.99
CA ASN A 34 11.74 -23.81 -6.96
C ASN A 34 12.31 -23.71 -5.53
N GLY A 35 11.60 -24.29 -4.56
CA GLY A 35 11.93 -24.19 -3.14
C GLY A 35 11.47 -22.91 -2.43
N ALA A 36 10.98 -21.91 -3.18
CA ALA A 36 10.32 -20.72 -2.67
C ALA A 36 9.17 -20.28 -3.59
N TRP A 37 8.29 -19.42 -3.08
CA TRP A 37 7.11 -18.93 -3.78
C TRP A 37 7.35 -17.63 -4.56
N ASP A 38 8.46 -16.92 -4.33
CA ASP A 38 8.87 -15.68 -5.02
C ASP A 38 7.71 -14.71 -5.29
N GLY A 39 7.25 -14.04 -4.23
CA GLY A 39 6.29 -12.91 -4.24
C GLY A 39 5.20 -12.99 -5.32
N LYS A 40 4.05 -13.59 -5.00
CA LYS A 40 2.93 -13.72 -5.94
C LYS A 40 1.89 -12.63 -5.76
N ARG A 41 1.20 -12.29 -6.86
CA ARG A 41 0.19 -11.23 -6.93
C ARG A 41 -1.01 -11.68 -7.73
N ILE A 42 -2.20 -11.32 -7.27
CA ILE A 42 -3.47 -11.64 -7.92
C ILE A 42 -4.31 -10.36 -7.94
N GLN A 43 -4.59 -9.87 -9.15
CA GLN A 43 -5.58 -8.80 -9.33
C GLN A 43 -6.97 -9.36 -9.02
N CYS A 44 -7.67 -8.77 -8.05
CA CYS A 44 -9.03 -9.17 -7.72
C CYS A 44 -9.85 -7.98 -7.22
N TYR A 45 -11.17 -8.09 -7.38
CA TYR A 45 -12.11 -7.30 -6.60
C TYR A 45 -12.39 -8.02 -5.29
N VAL A 46 -12.48 -7.25 -4.22
CA VAL A 46 -12.99 -7.73 -2.94
C VAL A 46 -14.49 -7.50 -2.91
N THR A 47 -15.25 -8.57 -2.67
CA THR A 47 -16.71 -8.55 -2.61
C THR A 47 -17.26 -8.85 -1.22
N SER A 48 -16.40 -9.28 -0.29
CA SER A 48 -16.73 -9.41 1.13
C SER A 48 -17.29 -8.11 1.70
N VAL A 49 -18.22 -8.25 2.64
CA VAL A 49 -18.75 -7.11 3.40
C VAL A 49 -17.65 -6.46 4.25
N PRO A 50 -17.81 -5.21 4.69
CA PRO A 50 -16.83 -4.57 5.55
C PRO A 50 -16.56 -5.36 6.83
N GLY A 51 -15.30 -5.52 7.19
CA GLY A 51 -14.87 -6.34 8.31
C GLY A 51 -13.39 -6.71 8.23
N THR A 52 -12.92 -7.42 9.25
CA THR A 52 -11.53 -7.91 9.32
C THR A 52 -11.49 -9.40 9.02
N TYR A 53 -10.62 -9.80 8.11
CA TYR A 53 -10.44 -11.18 7.64
C TYR A 53 -8.98 -11.59 7.72
N GLN A 54 -8.72 -12.88 7.79
CA GLN A 54 -7.37 -13.40 7.60
C GLN A 54 -7.16 -13.70 6.10
N LEU A 55 -6.13 -13.12 5.49
CA LEU A 55 -5.70 -13.42 4.14
C LEU A 55 -4.84 -14.67 4.15
N VAL A 56 -5.28 -15.73 3.47
CA VAL A 56 -4.61 -17.03 3.49
C VAL A 56 -4.31 -17.51 2.06
N PRO A 57 -3.06 -17.85 1.71
CA PRO A 57 -2.75 -18.52 0.47
C PRO A 57 -3.08 -20.02 0.58
N LEU A 58 -3.84 -20.50 -0.40
CA LEU A 58 -4.10 -21.92 -0.61
C LEU A 58 -3.33 -22.41 -1.84
N PHE A 59 -2.81 -23.62 -1.75
CA PHE A 59 -2.13 -24.34 -2.81
C PHE A 59 -2.94 -25.56 -3.23
N ARG A 60 -3.01 -25.80 -4.54
CA ARG A 60 -3.46 -27.07 -5.11
C ARG A 60 -2.36 -27.60 -6.03
N LYS A 61 -1.81 -28.77 -5.70
CA LYS A 61 -0.78 -29.39 -6.53
C LYS A 61 -1.37 -29.84 -7.87
N LYS A 62 -0.58 -29.75 -8.95
CA LYS A 62 -0.97 -30.21 -10.29
C LYS A 62 -1.39 -31.68 -10.26
N GLY A 63 -2.58 -31.96 -10.80
CA GLY A 63 -3.17 -33.30 -10.82
C GLY A 63 -3.93 -33.67 -9.54
N GLU A 64 -3.90 -32.84 -8.49
CA GLU A 64 -4.70 -33.03 -7.28
C GLU A 64 -5.97 -32.17 -7.30
N THR A 65 -6.96 -32.56 -6.50
CA THR A 65 -8.24 -31.85 -6.38
C THR A 65 -8.33 -30.99 -5.12
N MET A 66 -7.51 -31.28 -4.10
CA MET A 66 -7.60 -30.63 -2.79
C MET A 66 -6.79 -29.33 -2.71
N TRP A 67 -7.39 -28.32 -2.10
CA TRP A 67 -6.72 -27.09 -1.69
C TRP A 67 -6.21 -27.23 -0.26
N CYS A 68 -4.94 -26.93 -0.05
CA CYS A 68 -4.33 -26.93 1.27
C CYS A 68 -3.80 -25.53 1.58
N ARG A 69 -3.81 -25.13 2.86
CA ARG A 69 -3.04 -23.95 3.30
C ARG A 69 -1.56 -24.16 2.92
N ALA A 70 -0.96 -23.17 2.28
CA ALA A 70 0.46 -23.22 1.95
C ALA A 70 1.27 -23.35 3.24
N ALA A 71 2.32 -24.18 3.25
CA ALA A 71 3.23 -24.25 4.40
C ALA A 71 4.25 -23.11 4.33
N ASP A 72 4.66 -22.58 5.49
CA ASP A 72 5.73 -21.58 5.65
C ASP A 72 5.54 -20.28 4.85
N TYR A 73 4.31 -20.02 4.37
CA TYR A 73 4.00 -18.79 3.62
C TYR A 73 4.12 -17.54 4.47
N ASP A 74 3.98 -17.69 5.78
CA ASP A 74 4.12 -16.62 6.77
C ASP A 74 5.58 -16.16 6.87
N TYR A 75 6.57 -16.99 6.51
CA TYR A 75 7.99 -16.67 6.66
C TYR A 75 8.33 -16.13 8.08
N GLY A 76 7.70 -16.69 9.11
CA GLY A 76 7.86 -16.25 10.50
C GLY A 76 7.06 -15.00 10.91
N SER A 77 6.13 -14.54 10.06
CA SER A 77 5.11 -13.57 10.45
C SER A 77 3.98 -14.20 11.27
N THR A 78 3.20 -13.34 11.90
CA THR A 78 2.08 -13.67 12.80
C THR A 78 0.75 -13.64 12.06
N ASP A 79 -0.26 -14.34 12.57
CA ASP A 79 -1.63 -14.27 12.02
C ASP A 79 -2.16 -12.83 11.96
N GLU A 80 -1.74 -11.97 12.90
CA GLU A 80 -2.07 -10.54 12.97
C GLU A 80 -1.53 -9.76 11.76
N GLU A 81 -0.34 -10.14 11.25
CA GLU A 81 0.26 -9.55 10.06
C GLU A 81 -0.41 -10.01 8.75
N TRP A 82 -1.27 -11.02 8.82
CA TRP A 82 -2.10 -11.48 7.70
C TRP A 82 -3.56 -11.04 7.81
N LEU A 83 -3.88 -10.14 8.75
CA LEU A 83 -5.20 -9.54 8.81
C LEU A 83 -5.37 -8.51 7.70
N TYR A 84 -6.50 -8.58 7.03
CA TYR A 84 -6.94 -7.66 5.99
C TYR A 84 -8.25 -7.00 6.42
N GLU A 85 -8.29 -5.67 6.39
CA GLU A 85 -9.51 -4.91 6.69
C GLU A 85 -10.25 -4.56 5.40
N VAL A 86 -11.40 -5.18 5.15
CA VAL A 86 -12.30 -4.74 4.10
C VAL A 86 -13.04 -3.51 4.60
N LYS A 87 -12.81 -2.37 3.95
CA LYS A 87 -13.49 -1.11 4.29
C LYS A 87 -14.77 -0.96 3.50
N ALA A 88 -15.74 -0.25 4.07
CA ALA A 88 -16.92 0.20 3.32
C ALA A 88 -16.52 0.96 2.05
N PRO A 89 -17.33 0.87 0.97
CA PRO A 89 -17.14 1.70 -0.21
C PRO A 89 -16.93 3.16 0.18
N ALA A 90 -15.95 3.81 -0.46
CA ALA A 90 -15.72 5.23 -0.22
C ALA A 90 -16.96 6.02 -0.64
N SER A 91 -17.35 7.02 0.14
CA SER A 91 -18.40 7.96 -0.25
C SER A 91 -17.97 8.75 -1.49
N ASP A 92 -18.93 9.21 -2.31
CA ASP A 92 -18.66 10.09 -3.45
C ASP A 92 -17.95 11.42 -3.08
N ASN A 93 -17.97 11.80 -1.79
CA ASN A 93 -17.33 13.02 -1.28
C ASN A 93 -15.87 12.80 -0.82
N LEU A 94 -15.33 11.59 -1.00
CA LEU A 94 -13.96 11.23 -0.65
C LEU A 94 -13.19 10.95 -1.96
N PRO A 95 -12.23 11.79 -2.36
CA PRO A 95 -11.40 11.46 -3.50
C PRO A 95 -10.55 10.20 -3.21
N ALA A 96 -10.17 9.49 -4.26
CA ALA A 96 -9.14 8.45 -4.21
C ALA A 96 -7.83 8.99 -4.80
N LEU A 97 -6.71 8.40 -4.42
CA LEU A 97 -5.40 8.72 -4.97
C LEU A 97 -5.13 7.86 -6.19
N ARG A 98 -4.97 8.48 -7.36
CA ARG A 98 -4.62 7.78 -8.59
C ARG A 98 -3.12 7.59 -8.73
N MET A 99 -2.35 8.63 -8.44
CA MET A 99 -0.90 8.62 -8.58
C MET A 99 -0.29 9.71 -7.70
N MET A 100 0.94 9.47 -7.23
CA MET A 100 1.77 10.46 -6.57
C MET A 100 3.24 10.23 -6.93
N GLU A 101 4.00 11.30 -7.09
CA GLU A 101 5.41 11.25 -7.46
C GLU A 101 6.17 12.46 -6.91
N VAL A 102 7.47 12.29 -6.68
CA VAL A 102 8.36 13.45 -6.49
C VAL A 102 8.54 14.12 -7.84
N GLU A 103 8.40 15.45 -7.90
CA GLU A 103 8.45 16.21 -9.16
C GLU A 103 9.69 15.84 -9.99
N GLY A 104 9.48 15.44 -11.25
CA GLY A 104 10.54 15.10 -12.19
C GLY A 104 11.19 13.72 -12.01
N GLN A 105 10.75 12.91 -11.05
CA GLN A 105 11.34 11.60 -10.76
C GLN A 105 10.53 10.40 -11.30
N GLY A 106 9.32 10.64 -11.81
CA GLY A 106 8.37 9.58 -12.12
C GLY A 106 7.92 8.82 -10.86
N TYR A 107 7.18 7.72 -11.04
CA TYR A 107 6.76 6.86 -9.94
C TYR A 107 7.40 5.45 -10.01
N THR A 108 7.84 4.93 -8.86
CA THR A 108 8.15 3.53 -8.62
C THR A 108 7.86 3.16 -7.16
N SER A 109 7.31 1.98 -6.96
CA SER A 109 7.03 1.36 -5.66
C SER A 109 8.28 0.76 -5.00
N ILE A 110 9.34 0.55 -5.78
CA ILE A 110 10.54 -0.18 -5.36
C ILE A 110 11.56 0.77 -4.74
N LEU A 111 11.94 1.81 -5.50
CA LEU A 111 13.00 2.73 -5.11
C LEU A 111 12.49 3.78 -4.14
N ALA A 112 13.44 4.43 -3.48
CA ALA A 112 13.18 5.54 -2.60
C ALA A 112 13.88 6.78 -3.15
N TYR A 113 13.12 7.86 -3.27
CA TYR A 113 13.58 9.08 -3.90
C TYR A 113 14.38 9.94 -2.91
N PRO A 114 15.63 10.32 -3.25
CA PRO A 114 16.36 11.29 -2.46
C PRO A 114 15.69 12.66 -2.60
N VAL A 115 15.41 13.30 -1.47
CA VAL A 115 14.84 14.64 -1.41
C VAL A 115 15.68 15.53 -0.50
N PRO A 116 15.74 16.85 -0.74
CA PRO A 116 16.51 17.77 0.10
C PRO A 116 16.12 17.66 1.57
N ASP A 117 17.11 17.74 2.46
CA ASP A 117 16.89 17.74 3.91
C ASP A 117 16.20 19.03 4.38
N ASP A 118 16.74 20.17 3.97
CA ASP A 118 16.41 21.47 4.54
C ASP A 118 15.62 22.38 3.57
N ASP A 119 15.65 22.08 2.28
CA ASP A 119 14.98 22.85 1.24
C ASP A 119 13.61 22.27 0.87
N PRO A 120 12.62 23.11 0.53
CA PRO A 120 11.35 22.62 0.01
C PRO A 120 11.53 21.87 -1.31
N TRP A 121 10.70 20.84 -1.51
CA TRP A 121 10.59 20.07 -2.75
C TRP A 121 9.12 19.79 -3.08
N ASN A 122 8.83 19.41 -4.31
CA ASN A 122 7.45 19.27 -4.78
C ASN A 122 7.02 17.80 -4.85
N LEU A 123 5.85 17.52 -4.29
CA LEU A 123 5.10 16.29 -4.49
C LEU A 123 3.97 16.57 -5.48
N VAL A 124 3.96 15.84 -6.59
CA VAL A 124 2.90 15.90 -7.60
C VAL A 124 1.93 14.75 -7.34
N TYR A 125 0.63 15.02 -7.38
CA TYR A 125 -0.39 13.99 -7.15
C TYR A 125 -1.60 14.18 -8.04
N THR A 126 -2.29 13.07 -8.32
CA THR A 126 -3.54 13.03 -9.08
C THR A 126 -4.64 12.41 -8.24
N LEU A 127 -5.69 13.17 -7.99
CA LEU A 127 -6.90 12.73 -7.31
C LEU A 127 -7.92 12.21 -8.32
N SER A 128 -8.63 11.16 -7.94
CA SER A 128 -9.73 10.54 -8.66
C SER A 128 -11.03 10.87 -7.94
N ASN A 129 -11.88 11.64 -8.60
CA ASN A 129 -13.20 12.02 -8.13
C ASN A 129 -14.25 11.14 -8.82
N ARG A 130 -14.59 9.99 -8.21
CA ARG A 130 -15.49 9.00 -8.83
C ARG A 130 -16.92 9.51 -8.97
N GLY A 131 -17.36 10.35 -8.05
CA GLY A 131 -18.69 10.94 -8.08
C GLY A 131 -18.83 12.11 -9.06
N GLU A 132 -17.71 12.63 -9.59
CA GLU A 132 -17.67 13.87 -10.42
C GLU A 132 -18.38 15.06 -9.76
N LYS A 133 -18.44 15.07 -8.42
CA LYS A 133 -19.05 16.14 -7.62
C LYS A 133 -18.02 17.23 -7.33
N ALA A 134 -18.48 18.43 -6.97
CA ALA A 134 -17.57 19.41 -6.39
C ALA A 134 -16.98 18.86 -5.08
N LEU A 135 -15.65 18.91 -4.95
CA LEU A 135 -14.95 18.47 -3.73
C LEU A 135 -14.09 19.62 -3.22
N ARG A 136 -14.34 20.02 -1.97
CA ARG A 136 -13.56 21.03 -1.26
C ARG A 136 -12.99 20.44 0.00
N GLY A 137 -11.76 20.81 0.31
CA GLY A 137 -11.10 20.35 1.51
C GLY A 137 -9.62 20.68 1.52
N GLU A 138 -8.92 19.99 2.39
CA GLU A 138 -7.47 20.05 2.51
C GLU A 138 -6.88 18.67 2.29
N ILE A 139 -5.66 18.67 1.78
CA ILE A 139 -4.84 17.49 1.62
C ILE A 139 -3.51 17.71 2.33
N LYS A 140 -2.97 16.67 2.94
CA LYS A 140 -1.65 16.71 3.56
C LYS A 140 -0.81 15.50 3.23
N ALA A 141 0.50 15.73 3.17
CA ALA A 141 1.50 14.70 3.03
C ALA A 141 2.10 14.38 4.40
N VAL A 142 2.07 13.09 4.76
CA VAL A 142 2.61 12.61 6.04
C VAL A 142 3.67 11.57 5.77
N TRP A 143 4.89 11.85 6.21
CA TRP A 143 6.05 10.96 6.13
C TRP A 143 6.07 10.09 7.38
N GLU A 144 5.87 8.80 7.18
CA GLU A 144 5.48 7.87 8.22
C GLU A 144 6.41 6.67 8.26
N ARG A 145 6.67 6.25 9.49
CA ARG A 145 7.29 4.96 9.79
C ARG A 145 6.47 4.28 10.88
N GLU A 146 5.91 3.14 10.53
CA GLU A 146 5.15 2.28 11.43
C GLU A 146 5.64 0.83 11.28
N PHE A 147 5.64 0.09 12.39
CA PHE A 147 6.00 -1.33 12.45
C PHE A 147 4.79 -2.25 12.49
N LYS A 148 3.58 -1.70 12.61
CA LYS A 148 2.34 -2.46 12.67
C LYS A 148 1.48 -2.19 11.44
N LEU A 149 0.92 -3.27 10.88
CA LEU A 149 -0.11 -3.18 9.85
C LEU A 149 -1.36 -2.53 10.43
N LYS A 150 -1.53 -1.24 10.16
CA LYS A 150 -2.86 -0.59 10.20
C LYS A 150 -3.41 -0.29 8.80
N SER A 151 -2.63 -0.58 7.76
CA SER A 151 -2.94 -0.24 6.38
C SER A 151 -2.93 -1.48 5.50
N ASN A 152 -3.91 -1.59 4.62
CA ASN A 152 -4.02 -2.66 3.62
C ASN A 152 -3.14 -2.39 2.38
N SER A 153 -2.29 -1.36 2.42
CA SER A 153 -1.70 -0.78 1.20
C SER A 153 -0.18 -0.83 1.13
N TYR A 154 0.53 -1.21 2.21
CA TYR A 154 1.99 -1.36 2.19
C TYR A 154 2.47 -2.32 3.28
N SER A 155 3.62 -2.96 3.04
CA SER A 155 4.27 -3.78 4.06
C SER A 155 4.88 -2.86 5.13
N PRO A 156 4.56 -3.05 6.43
CA PRO A 156 5.12 -2.25 7.50
C PRO A 156 6.63 -2.47 7.55
N SER A 157 7.34 -1.56 8.20
CA SER A 157 8.73 -1.83 8.52
C SER A 157 8.82 -3.01 9.49
N THR A 158 9.75 -3.93 9.28
CA THR A 158 10.07 -4.94 10.31
C THR A 158 10.81 -4.27 11.45
N LYS A 159 10.41 -4.47 12.71
CA LYS A 159 11.20 -4.01 13.85
C LYS A 159 12.34 -4.97 14.13
N LYS A 160 13.59 -4.48 14.22
CA LYS A 160 14.77 -5.35 14.44
C LYS A 160 15.42 -5.08 15.78
N LYS A 161 15.65 -6.15 16.56
CA LYS A 161 16.38 -6.07 17.83
C LYS A 161 17.82 -5.58 17.59
N GLY A 162 18.27 -4.59 18.34
CA GLY A 162 19.62 -4.02 18.20
C GLY A 162 19.76 -3.02 17.06
N ALA A 163 18.66 -2.61 16.42
CA ALA A 163 18.67 -1.48 15.51
C ALA A 163 18.87 -0.13 16.23
N VAL A 164 19.43 0.84 15.50
CA VAL A 164 19.61 2.23 15.94
C VAL A 164 18.70 3.15 15.13
N ASN A 165 18.26 4.25 15.75
CA ASN A 165 17.25 5.19 15.21
C ASN A 165 15.92 4.49 14.86
N ASP A 166 15.52 3.54 15.70
CA ASP A 166 14.46 2.57 15.41
C ASP A 166 13.06 3.00 15.93
N GLU A 167 12.71 4.27 15.76
CA GLU A 167 11.46 4.84 16.29
C GLU A 167 10.34 4.93 15.25
N GLU A 168 9.08 4.91 15.69
CA GLU A 168 7.92 5.24 14.84
C GLU A 168 7.71 6.75 14.77
N TRP A 169 7.17 7.23 13.64
CA TRP A 169 6.80 8.64 13.51
C TRP A 169 5.76 8.90 12.42
N LYS A 170 5.18 10.10 12.47
CA LYS A 170 4.22 10.65 11.51
C LYS A 170 4.44 12.15 11.35
N ASP A 171 5.39 12.52 10.49
CA ASP A 171 5.70 13.91 10.26
C ASP A 171 4.79 14.47 9.16
N GLU A 172 4.00 15.49 9.46
CA GLU A 172 3.32 16.27 8.44
C GLU A 172 4.37 17.14 7.74
N ILE A 173 4.63 16.86 6.46
CA ILE A 173 5.69 17.52 5.70
C ILE A 173 5.16 18.51 4.67
N GLY A 174 3.87 18.47 4.38
CA GLY A 174 3.22 19.36 3.41
C GLY A 174 1.71 19.36 3.58
N LYS A 175 1.08 20.47 3.23
CA LYS A 175 -0.36 20.66 3.33
C LYS A 175 -0.83 21.68 2.30
N ASP A 176 -1.98 21.44 1.70
CA ASP A 176 -2.57 22.36 0.72
C ASP A 176 -4.11 22.34 0.75
N SER A 177 -4.72 23.39 0.21
CA SER A 177 -6.17 23.47 -0.03
C SER A 177 -6.51 22.97 -1.43
N VAL A 178 -7.64 22.28 -1.56
CA VAL A 178 -8.09 21.69 -2.82
C VAL A 178 -9.54 22.08 -3.07
N ASP A 179 -9.81 22.63 -4.26
CA ASP A 179 -11.14 22.92 -4.78
C ASP A 179 -11.29 22.27 -6.16
N ILE A 180 -12.01 21.16 -6.22
CA ILE A 180 -12.27 20.38 -7.43
C ILE A 180 -13.66 20.77 -7.95
N PRO A 181 -13.78 21.33 -9.17
CA PRO A 181 -15.08 21.65 -9.76
C PRO A 181 -15.91 20.40 -10.10
N THR A 182 -17.24 20.54 -10.09
CA THR A 182 -18.18 19.54 -10.61
C THR A 182 -17.82 19.11 -12.04
N GLY A 183 -17.96 17.83 -12.35
CA GLY A 183 -17.61 17.24 -13.66
C GLY A 183 -16.13 16.89 -13.82
N THR A 184 -15.27 17.22 -12.85
CA THR A 184 -13.84 16.89 -12.89
C THR A 184 -13.62 15.46 -12.42
N ARG A 185 -13.32 14.53 -13.33
CA ARG A 185 -13.00 13.12 -12.98
C ARG A 185 -11.61 12.96 -12.35
N PHE A 186 -10.62 13.67 -12.88
CA PHE A 186 -9.23 13.65 -12.41
C PHE A 186 -8.72 15.07 -12.17
N TRP A 187 -8.08 15.28 -11.03
CA TRP A 187 -7.54 16.58 -10.64
C TRP A 187 -6.07 16.43 -10.25
N LYS A 188 -5.20 17.26 -10.83
CA LYS A 188 -3.75 17.22 -10.57
C LYS A 188 -3.37 18.38 -9.65
N GLY A 189 -2.67 18.06 -8.56
CA GLY A 189 -2.13 19.02 -7.62
C GLY A 189 -0.61 18.91 -7.48
N ILE A 190 -0.01 19.98 -6.95
CA ILE A 190 1.41 20.03 -6.58
C ILE A 190 1.46 20.58 -5.16
N MET A 191 2.15 19.88 -4.26
CA MET A 191 2.31 20.27 -2.86
C MET A 191 3.78 20.48 -2.55
N SER A 192 4.10 21.64 -1.98
CA SER A 192 5.42 21.87 -1.42
C SER A 192 5.58 21.10 -0.11
N CYS A 193 6.65 20.31 -0.01
CA CYS A 193 6.99 19.47 1.11
C CYS A 193 8.35 19.87 1.69
N LYS A 194 8.48 19.81 3.02
CA LYS A 194 9.73 20.03 3.75
C LYS A 194 9.72 19.23 5.04
N PHE A 195 10.84 18.61 5.40
CA PHE A 195 10.93 17.89 6.67
C PHE A 195 10.88 18.88 7.85
N PRO A 196 9.98 18.70 8.82
CA PRO A 196 9.90 19.56 9.99
C PRO A 196 11.00 19.25 11.01
N VAL A 197 11.52 18.02 10.98
CA VAL A 197 12.54 17.51 11.91
C VAL A 197 13.55 16.68 11.13
N LYS A 198 14.83 16.89 11.42
CA LYS A 198 15.90 16.06 10.88
C LYS A 198 15.92 14.71 11.58
N ARG A 199 15.59 13.65 10.85
CA ARG A 199 15.66 12.27 11.35
C ARG A 199 16.96 11.61 10.89
N LEU A 200 17.51 10.73 11.71
CA LEU A 200 18.65 9.89 11.35
C LEU A 200 18.15 8.58 10.71
N ALA A 201 18.94 8.05 9.78
CA ALA A 201 18.59 6.81 9.10
C ALA A 201 18.51 5.63 10.09
N PRO A 202 17.42 4.85 10.10
CA PRO A 202 17.35 3.59 10.83
C PRO A 202 18.37 2.59 10.29
N ARG A 203 19.16 1.96 11.18
CA ARG A 203 20.19 0.99 10.81
C ARG A 203 20.16 -0.23 11.70
N HIS A 204 20.45 -1.40 11.13
CA HIS A 204 20.67 -2.65 11.82
C HIS A 204 21.96 -3.27 11.30
N ASP A 205 22.89 -3.63 12.19
CA ASP A 205 24.25 -4.09 11.85
C ASP A 205 24.98 -3.16 10.87
N GLY A 206 24.80 -1.85 11.06
CA GLY A 206 25.38 -0.81 10.19
C GLY A 206 24.66 -0.60 8.86
N VAL A 207 23.71 -1.46 8.48
CA VAL A 207 22.97 -1.40 7.21
C VAL A 207 21.65 -0.63 7.38
N LYS A 208 21.37 0.30 6.47
CA LYS A 208 20.08 1.02 6.42
C LYS A 208 18.94 0.04 6.17
N TYR A 209 17.83 0.21 6.85
CA TYR A 209 16.65 -0.64 6.68
C TYR A 209 15.36 0.14 6.92
N ALA A 210 14.19 -0.44 6.66
CA ALA A 210 12.90 0.16 7.04
C ALA A 210 12.72 1.59 6.48
N ILE A 211 12.80 1.72 5.15
CA ILE A 211 12.62 3.00 4.46
C ILE A 211 11.19 3.51 4.74
N PRO A 212 11.02 4.73 5.26
CA PRO A 212 9.71 5.30 5.54
C PRO A 212 8.92 5.61 4.26
N VAL A 213 7.61 5.68 4.40
CA VAL A 213 6.68 5.93 3.30
C VAL A 213 6.02 7.29 3.47
N LEU A 214 5.61 7.90 2.37
CA LEU A 214 4.86 9.13 2.34
C LEU A 214 3.44 8.83 1.88
N HIS A 215 2.45 9.18 2.69
CA HIS A 215 1.03 9.05 2.36
C HIS A 215 0.36 10.41 2.20
N LEU A 216 -0.76 10.41 1.49
CA LEU A 216 -1.66 11.55 1.41
C LEU A 216 -2.94 11.31 2.21
N TYR A 217 -3.31 12.30 3.02
CA TYR A 217 -4.55 12.30 3.79
C TYR A 217 -5.46 13.44 3.33
N TRP A 218 -6.76 13.19 3.30
CA TRP A 218 -7.80 14.14 2.92
C TRP A 218 -8.65 14.54 4.11
N ARG A 219 -9.02 15.81 4.17
CA ARG A 219 -10.02 16.36 5.08
C ARG A 219 -11.02 17.17 4.28
N ALA A 220 -12.27 16.72 4.20
CA ALA A 220 -13.33 17.46 3.53
C ALA A 220 -13.59 18.80 4.23
N GLU A 221 -14.07 19.79 3.47
CA GLU A 221 -14.58 21.04 4.00
C GLU A 221 -15.66 20.75 5.06
N ASN A 222 -15.58 21.44 6.20
CA ASN A 222 -16.43 21.23 7.38
C ASN A 222 -16.25 19.87 8.11
N SER A 223 -15.23 19.08 7.76
CA SER A 223 -14.84 17.89 8.52
C SER A 223 -13.67 18.18 9.47
N ASN A 224 -13.66 17.51 10.63
CA ASN A 224 -12.51 17.49 11.54
C ASN A 224 -11.65 16.23 11.37
N GLU A 225 -12.06 15.31 10.50
CA GLU A 225 -11.41 14.01 10.32
C GLU A 225 -10.45 14.02 9.13
N TRP A 226 -9.24 13.47 9.34
CA TRP A 226 -8.29 13.18 8.29
C TRP A 226 -8.39 11.71 7.88
N ILE A 227 -8.60 11.46 6.59
CA ILE A 227 -8.77 10.12 6.03
C ILE A 227 -7.59 9.81 5.12
N LEU A 228 -6.92 8.68 5.33
CA LEU A 228 -5.90 8.18 4.41
C LEU A 228 -6.52 7.93 3.03
N LEU A 229 -5.97 8.55 1.99
CA LEU A 229 -6.43 8.34 0.62
C LEU A 229 -6.17 6.90 0.17
N ARG A 230 -7.18 6.28 -0.43
CA ARG A 230 -7.09 4.92 -0.99
C ARG A 230 -6.65 4.99 -2.46
N CYS A 231 -5.96 3.97 -2.93
CA CYS A 231 -5.53 3.89 -4.33
C CYS A 231 -6.74 3.73 -5.28
N ASP A 232 -6.77 4.50 -6.37
CA ASP A 232 -7.69 4.30 -7.50
C ASP A 232 -7.06 3.37 -8.54
N ALA A 233 -7.24 2.07 -8.34
CA ALA A 233 -6.70 1.02 -9.20
C ALA A 233 -7.67 0.56 -10.31
N ASP A 234 -8.84 1.20 -10.48
CA ASP A 234 -9.91 0.72 -11.37
C ASP A 234 -9.46 0.57 -12.83
N TYR A 235 -8.53 1.41 -13.29
CA TYR A 235 -8.01 1.35 -14.66
C TYR A 235 -7.21 0.08 -14.95
N LEU A 236 -6.68 -0.59 -13.92
CA LEU A 236 -5.96 -1.86 -14.07
C LEU A 236 -6.91 -3.02 -14.42
N PHE A 237 -8.16 -2.94 -13.96
CA PHE A 237 -9.15 -3.99 -14.15
C PHE A 237 -9.95 -3.84 -15.44
N ASN A 238 -9.98 -2.64 -16.02
CA ASN A 238 -10.84 -2.34 -17.18
C ASN A 238 -10.20 -2.63 -18.55
N CYS A 239 -8.91 -2.98 -18.65
CA CYS A 239 -8.22 -2.86 -19.94
C CYS A 239 -7.09 -3.87 -20.23
N ASN A 240 -7.17 -5.16 -19.85
CA ASN A 240 -6.08 -6.12 -20.18
C ASN A 240 -4.69 -5.52 -19.88
N TYR A 241 -4.51 -4.88 -18.71
CA TYR A 241 -3.36 -4.01 -18.47
C TYR A 241 -2.04 -4.74 -18.82
N THR A 242 -1.40 -4.27 -19.89
CA THR A 242 -0.14 -4.80 -20.43
C THR A 242 1.06 -3.93 -20.08
N GLY A 243 0.85 -2.87 -19.30
CA GLY A 243 1.91 -2.00 -18.80
C GLY A 243 2.84 -2.72 -17.82
N GLY A 244 3.83 -1.99 -17.31
CA GLY A 244 4.97 -2.55 -16.57
C GLY A 244 4.65 -3.19 -15.22
N TYR A 245 5.47 -2.90 -14.21
CA TYR A 245 5.40 -3.57 -12.91
C TYR A 245 4.14 -3.13 -12.15
N ILE A 246 3.08 -3.96 -12.09
CA ILE A 246 1.78 -3.63 -11.45
C ILE A 246 1.89 -3.08 -10.01
N TRP A 247 2.98 -3.36 -9.31
CA TRP A 247 3.24 -2.81 -7.98
C TRP A 247 3.39 -1.29 -8.02
N ASP A 248 3.93 -0.76 -9.11
CA ASP A 248 4.02 0.67 -9.38
C ASP A 248 2.64 1.29 -9.69
N GLU A 249 1.59 0.49 -9.82
CA GLU A 249 0.25 0.97 -10.17
C GLU A 249 -0.76 0.77 -9.02
N THR A 250 -0.36 0.12 -7.92
CA THR A 250 -1.29 -0.37 -6.87
C THR A 250 -0.99 0.14 -5.47
N THR A 251 -0.18 1.19 -5.38
CA THR A 251 0.28 1.80 -4.13
C THR A 251 -0.28 3.21 -3.97
N ASN A 252 -0.63 3.56 -2.74
CA ASN A 252 -1.07 4.91 -2.36
C ASN A 252 0.02 5.71 -1.62
N TYR A 253 1.28 5.35 -1.83
CA TYR A 253 2.43 5.95 -1.16
C TYR A 253 3.62 6.10 -2.11
N VAL A 254 4.58 6.95 -1.76
CA VAL A 254 5.95 6.91 -2.32
C VAL A 254 6.93 6.69 -1.19
N LYS A 255 8.13 6.17 -1.50
CA LYS A 255 9.24 6.18 -0.56
C LYS A 255 10.12 7.40 -0.81
N VAL A 256 10.36 8.19 0.21
CA VAL A 256 11.29 9.34 0.16
C VAL A 256 12.32 9.20 1.27
N MET A 257 13.55 9.61 0.97
CA MET A 257 14.65 9.64 1.93
C MET A 257 15.33 11.01 1.89
N PRO A 258 15.65 11.60 3.06
CA PRO A 258 16.53 12.75 3.12
C PRO A 258 17.88 12.45 2.46
N GLN A 259 18.46 13.42 1.75
CA GLN A 259 19.77 13.26 1.12
C GLN A 259 20.87 12.91 2.13
N SER A 260 20.79 13.41 3.37
CA SER A 260 21.73 13.06 4.44
C SER A 260 21.73 11.58 4.84
N TRP A 261 20.76 10.79 4.36
CA TRP A 261 20.74 9.35 4.59
C TRP A 261 21.63 8.58 3.62
N HIS A 262 22.13 9.20 2.55
CA HIS A 262 23.00 8.56 1.57
C HIS A 262 24.43 8.40 2.05
#